data_AF-A0A2C7ZBE6-F1
#
_entry.id   AF-A0A2C7ZBE6-F1
#
_cell.length_a   1.000
_cell.length_b   1.000
_cell.length_c   1.000
_cell.angle_alpha   90.00
_cell.angle_beta   90.00
_cell.angle_gamma   90.00
#
_symmetry.space_group_name_H-M   'P 1'
#
loop_
_entity.id
_entity.type
_entity.pdbx_description
1 polymer ?
#
loop_
_entity_poly.entity_id
_entity_poly.type
_entity_poly.pdbx_seq_one_letter_code
_entity_poly.pdbx_strand_id
1 'polypeptide(L)'
;MASGEPGYNEYWLGEIKAPDGYELQAEPVQVVVDQLTNQVSVTNVKHNVGFQLPMTGGTGTLVFIIVGLAIIGVATVVLVRSHRRSRQLA
;
A
#
# COMPACT_ATOMS: atom_id res chain seq x y z
N MET A 1 -22.87 -30.96 20.99
CA MET A 1 -22.01 -30.47 22.08
C MET A 1 -22.04 -28.96 22.01
N ALA A 2 -22.18 -28.27 23.14
CA ALA A 2 -22.35 -26.82 23.19
C ALA A 2 -21.19 -26.18 23.99
N SER A 3 -20.87 -24.93 23.67
CA SER A 3 -19.85 -24.12 24.34
C SER A 3 -20.06 -24.14 25.87
N GLY A 4 -19.05 -24.59 26.62
CA GLY A 4 -19.08 -24.66 28.09
C GLY A 4 -19.38 -26.04 28.70
N GLU A 5 -19.62 -27.09 27.90
CA GLU A 5 -19.65 -28.46 28.44
C GLU A 5 -18.24 -28.95 28.84
N PRO A 6 -18.11 -29.82 29.86
CA PRO A 6 -16.82 -30.38 30.26
C PRO A 6 -16.11 -31.06 29.08
N GLY A 7 -14.97 -30.52 28.69
CA GLY A 7 -14.22 -31.00 27.52
C GLY A 7 -14.70 -30.44 26.17
N TYR A 8 -15.42 -29.32 26.17
CA TYR A 8 -15.73 -28.53 24.97
C TYR A 8 -15.55 -27.03 25.27
N ASN A 9 -14.53 -26.41 24.68
CA ASN A 9 -14.20 -25.00 24.90
C ASN A 9 -13.96 -24.27 23.57
N GLU A 10 -14.38 -23.02 23.50
CA GLU A 10 -14.16 -22.15 22.34
C GLU A 10 -13.13 -21.06 22.67
N TYR A 11 -12.17 -20.88 21.77
CA TYR A 11 -11.10 -19.89 21.89
C TYR A 11 -10.94 -19.10 20.59
N TRP A 12 -10.31 -17.94 20.71
CA TRP A 12 -9.94 -17.09 19.59
C TRP A 12 -8.43 -16.89 19.61
N LEU A 13 -7.76 -17.34 18.55
CA LEU A 13 -6.32 -17.22 18.39
C LEU A 13 -6.00 -15.94 17.63
N GLY A 14 -5.56 -14.91 18.36
CA GLY A 14 -5.04 -13.68 17.77
C GLY A 14 -3.56 -13.82 17.40
N GLU A 15 -3.22 -13.57 16.14
CA GLU A 15 -1.82 -13.49 15.71
C GLU A 15 -1.21 -12.15 16.15
N ILE A 16 -0.09 -12.18 16.88
CA ILE A 16 0.60 -10.96 17.37
C ILE A 16 1.80 -10.58 16.51
N LYS A 17 2.30 -11.52 15.70
CA LYS A 17 3.45 -11.32 14.82
C LYS A 17 3.40 -12.33 13.69
N ALA A 18 3.39 -11.83 12.46
CA ALA A 18 3.45 -12.66 11.27
C ALA A 18 4.85 -13.28 11.07
N PRO A 19 4.95 -14.46 10.46
CA PRO A 19 6.21 -14.99 9.94
C PRO A 19 6.82 -14.09 8.85
N ASP A 20 8.12 -14.21 8.64
CA ASP A 20 8.82 -13.46 7.60
C ASP A 20 8.23 -13.73 6.21
N GLY A 21 7.88 -12.67 5.48
CA GLY A 21 7.29 -12.78 4.14
C GLY A 21 5.79 -13.08 4.11
N TYR A 22 5.09 -12.99 5.25
CA TYR A 22 3.64 -13.12 5.37
C TYR A 22 2.99 -11.84 5.91
N GLU A 23 1.71 -11.66 5.61
CA GLU A 23 0.87 -10.61 6.17
C GLU A 23 0.32 -11.04 7.54
N LEU A 24 0.25 -10.10 8.47
CA LEU A 24 -0.36 -10.31 9.79
C LEU A 24 -1.87 -10.47 9.63
N GLN A 25 -2.43 -11.54 10.18
CA GLN A 25 -3.87 -11.77 10.15
C GLN A 25 -4.60 -10.67 10.93
N ALA A 26 -5.52 -10.00 10.25
CA ALA A 26 -6.33 -8.93 10.84
C ALA A 26 -7.44 -9.45 11.77
N GLU A 27 -7.88 -10.69 11.53
CA GLU A 27 -8.97 -11.34 12.27
C GLU A 27 -8.45 -12.55 13.05
N PRO A 28 -8.92 -12.77 14.29
CA PRO A 28 -8.54 -13.93 15.07
C PRO A 28 -9.18 -15.22 14.51
N VAL A 29 -8.44 -16.33 14.60
CA VAL A 29 -8.92 -17.65 14.15
C VAL A 29 -9.72 -18.31 15.28
N GLN A 30 -10.96 -18.71 15.01
CA GLN A 30 -11.77 -19.45 15.97
C GLN A 30 -11.26 -20.89 16.11
N VAL A 31 -11.12 -21.35 17.34
CA VAL A 31 -10.67 -22.71 17.67
C VAL A 31 -11.64 -23.35 18.66
N VAL A 32 -12.09 -24.56 18.34
CA VAL A 32 -12.89 -25.40 19.23
C VAL A 32 -11.98 -26.51 19.76
N VAL A 33 -11.88 -26.63 21.08
CA VAL A 33 -11.11 -27.68 21.75
C VAL A 33 -12.09 -28.68 22.35
N ASP A 34 -12.08 -29.91 21.81
CA ASP A 34 -12.80 -31.05 22.34
C ASP A 34 -11.88 -32.22 22.72
N GLN A 35 -12.44 -33.34 23.21
CA GLN A 35 -11.68 -34.54 23.60
C GLN A 35 -10.96 -35.25 22.43
N LEU A 36 -11.24 -34.87 21.18
CA LEU A 36 -10.68 -35.46 19.96
C LEU A 36 -9.72 -34.49 19.24
N THR A 37 -9.66 -33.23 19.67
CA THR A 37 -8.90 -32.17 19.01
C THR A 37 -7.41 -32.32 19.33
N ASN A 38 -6.64 -32.87 18.38
CA ASN A 38 -5.18 -33.01 18.50
C ASN A 38 -4.39 -31.96 17.71
N GLN A 39 -5.01 -31.31 16.72
CA GLN A 39 -4.32 -30.35 15.85
C GLN A 39 -5.29 -29.28 15.32
N VAL A 40 -4.79 -28.06 15.20
CA VAL A 40 -5.47 -26.93 14.58
C VAL A 40 -4.56 -26.37 13.49
N SER A 41 -5.08 -26.21 12.28
CA SER A 41 -4.33 -25.66 11.15
C SER A 41 -4.64 -24.18 10.98
N VAL A 42 -3.60 -23.34 11.00
CA VAL A 42 -3.69 -21.90 10.72
C VAL A 42 -3.05 -21.62 9.36
N THR A 43 -3.79 -20.96 8.46
CA THR A 43 -3.30 -20.63 7.12
C THR A 43 -2.88 -19.17 7.05
N ASN A 44 -1.63 -18.91 6.68
CA ASN A 44 -1.12 -17.55 6.53
C ASN A 44 -1.19 -17.06 5.08
N VAL A 45 -1.40 -15.75 4.91
CA VAL A 45 -1.38 -15.08 3.61
C VAL A 45 0.00 -14.51 3.35
N LYS A 46 0.61 -14.81 2.19
CA LYS A 46 1.93 -14.25 1.84
C LYS A 46 1.87 -12.72 1.73
N HIS A 47 2.97 -12.06 2.01
CA HIS A 47 3.05 -10.62 1.80
C HIS A 47 2.90 -10.27 0.31
N ASN A 48 2.12 -9.24 0.00
CA ASN A 48 1.91 -8.70 -1.36
C ASN A 48 1.03 -9.54 -2.30
N VAL A 49 0.21 -10.47 -1.80
CA VAL A 49 -0.80 -11.13 -2.66
C VAL A 49 -2.06 -10.26 -2.86
N GLY A 50 -2.28 -9.25 -2.02
CA GLY A 50 -3.53 -8.48 -2.01
C GLY A 50 -3.55 -7.25 -2.92
N PHE A 51 -2.52 -6.40 -2.91
CA PHE A 51 -2.53 -5.16 -3.68
C PHE A 51 -1.15 -4.51 -3.71
N GLN A 52 -0.44 -4.61 -4.84
CA GLN A 52 0.66 -3.67 -5.09
C GLN A 52 0.03 -2.37 -5.57
N LEU A 53 0.06 -1.32 -4.74
CA LEU A 53 -0.30 0.01 -5.21
C LEU A 53 0.57 0.30 -6.44
N PRO A 54 -0.04 0.56 -7.61
CA PRO A 54 0.75 0.91 -8.77
C PRO A 54 1.56 2.16 -8.41
N MET A 55 2.88 2.08 -8.56
CA MET A 55 3.71 3.28 -8.50
C MET A 55 3.19 4.24 -9.57
N THR A 56 2.51 5.30 -9.15
CA THR A 56 1.91 6.31 -10.06
C THR A 56 2.95 7.24 -10.69
N GLY A 57 4.24 6.98 -10.44
CA GLY A 57 5.38 7.63 -11.07
C GLY A 57 6.12 6.68 -12.02
N GLY A 58 5.50 6.33 -13.14
CA GLY A 58 6.18 5.59 -14.21
C GLY A 58 7.23 6.44 -14.92
N THR A 59 8.09 5.81 -15.71
CA THR A 59 9.19 6.46 -16.47
C THR A 59 8.73 7.66 -17.31
N GLY A 60 7.47 7.67 -17.77
CA GLY A 60 6.89 8.78 -18.54
C GLY A 60 6.77 10.11 -17.79
N THR A 61 6.63 10.09 -16.45
CA THR A 61 6.45 11.31 -15.65
C THR A 61 7.67 12.24 -15.76
N LEU A 62 8.88 11.70 -15.81
CA LEU A 62 10.10 12.51 -15.96
C LEU A 62 10.14 13.25 -17.31
N VAL A 63 9.68 12.62 -18.39
CA VAL A 63 9.62 13.25 -19.71
C VAL A 63 8.65 14.44 -19.69
N PHE A 64 7.47 14.27 -19.11
CA PHE A 64 6.49 15.36 -18.99
C PHE A 64 7.01 16.52 -18.13
N ILE A 65 7.73 16.24 -17.04
CA ILE A 65 8.36 17.28 -16.20
C ILE A 65 9.38 18.09 -17.02
N ILE A 66 10.27 17.41 -17.75
CA ILE A 66 11.32 18.07 -18.54
C ILE A 66 10.70 18.94 -19.64
N VAL A 67 9.72 18.41 -20.37
CA VAL A 67 9.04 19.15 -21.44
C VAL A 67 8.28 20.35 -20.89
N GLY A 68 7.55 20.17 -19.79
CA GLY A 68 6.81 21.26 -19.13
C GLY A 68 7.74 22.39 -18.67
N LEU A 69 8.86 22.05 -18.03
CA LEU A 69 9.86 23.03 -17.60
C LEU A 69 10.51 23.74 -18.79
N ALA A 70 10.78 23.04 -19.89
CA ALA A 70 11.33 23.66 -21.10
C ALA A 70 10.37 24.69 -21.70
N ILE A 71 9.07 24.37 -21.79
CA ILE A 71 8.04 25.31 -22.30
C ILE A 71 7.96 26.55 -21.41
N ILE A 72 7.90 26.37 -20.09
CA ILE A 72 7.87 27.48 -19.12
C ILE A 72 9.11 28.36 -19.28
N GLY A 73 10.30 27.75 -19.41
CA GLY A 73 11.57 28.46 -19.59
C GLY A 73 11.61 29.30 -20.86
N VAL A 74 11.14 28.76 -21.99
CA VAL A 74 11.05 29.51 -23.26
C VAL A 74 10.10 30.69 -23.12
N ALA A 75 8.91 30.48 -22.54
CA ALA A 75 7.92 31.53 -22.34
C ALA A 75 8.46 32.67 -21.45
N THR A 76 9.16 32.33 -20.36
CA THR A 76 9.78 33.35 -19.49
C THR A 76 10.85 34.17 -20.21
N VAL A 77 11.73 33.53 -20.99
CA VAL A 77 12.76 34.25 -21.77
C VAL A 77 12.13 35.20 -22.80
N VAL A 78 11.10 34.76 -23.51
CA VAL A 78 10.39 35.59 -24.51
C VAL A 78 9.73 36.80 -23.85
N LEU A 79 9.01 36.60 -22.74
CA LEU A 79 8.36 37.69 -22.01
C LEU A 79 9.38 38.69 -21.46
N VAL A 80 10.49 38.24 -20.88
CA VAL A 80 11.53 39.15 -20.38
C VAL A 80 12.14 39.96 -21.52
N ARG A 81 12.38 39.35 -22.69
CA ARG A 81 12.91 40.06 -23.86
C ARG A 81 11.92 41.06 -24.45
N SER A 82 10.64 40.73 -24.53
CA SER A 82 9.62 41.65 -25.05
C SER A 82 9.44 42.86 -24.14
N HIS A 83 9.38 42.68 -22.83
CA HIS A 83 9.29 43.77 -21.86
C HIS A 83 10.52 44.70 -21.89
N ARG A 84 11.72 44.14 -22.09
CA ARG A 84 12.94 44.95 -22.25
C ARG A 84 12.91 45.79 -23.53
N ARG A 85 12.42 45.24 -24.65
CA ARG A 85 12.30 45.97 -25.92
C ARG A 85 11.27 47.10 -25.84
N SER A 86 10.10 46.86 -25.24
CA SER A 86 9.08 47.90 -25.09
C SER A 86 9.51 49.06 -24.20
N ARG A 87 10.35 48.80 -23.19
CA ARG A 87 10.95 49.83 -22.33
C ARG A 87 12.07 50.65 -22.99
N GLN A 88 12.64 50.17 -24.10
CA GLN A 88 13.65 50.90 -24.87
C GLN A 88 13.05 51.83 -25.94
N LEU A 89 11.74 51.69 -26.21
CA LEU A 89 11.00 52.47 -27.21
C LEU A 89 10.08 53.53 -26.58
N ALA A 90 10.14 53.71 -25.26
CA ALA A 90 9.43 54.73 -24.49
C ALA A 90 10.45 55.67 -23.84
#